data_AF-A0A0W8D8V7-F1
#
_entry.id   AF-A0A0W8D8V7-F1
#
_cell.length_a   1.000
_cell.length_b   1.000
_cell.length_c   1.000
_cell.angle_alpha   90.00
_cell.angle_beta   90.00
_cell.angle_gamma   90.00
#
_symmetry.space_group_name_H-M   'P 1'
#
loop_
_entity.id
_entity.type
_entity.pdbx_description
1 polymer ?
#
loop_
_entity_poly.entity_id
_entity_poly.type
_entity_poly.pdbx_seq_one_letter_code
_entity_poly.pdbx_strand_id
1 'polypeptide(L)'
;MQTQYALNSVGETVPIAYCTEKNLFDPFTWKDVVATIIALVSTALGSGCGVGGGGLLVPMYIFFYGLSPKHAIPLSKATIFGNAVSAYFFNFNRKHPTNAKLPLINYQVAGIMEPTTLIGAIFGIREKESKYQRAVVKSVLKGGPDGGIRKLGRQWSIYRRFDVEIAAHRWLAKTRRNKKLREIRAQDEADFASLPPLREHQPSSSDPLLGGLDKRDFGTFVSDDDQQLERRKAIEKREMKVFPLKYITPLVLSWLVVLVQSMLRGGHGAPSIIGITCNSADYWMLTLLPLLILVAITLWVGHQLRLQNRLKVLCDYPFIQGDVHWIKRRVLIFQRCVLWLVWLLFVGYRRWHGEGPDHAGNGDSTACAVATANFMILFTSSSTTLQFAINGQFPGQLQYDYMAWFALMGCIGGFCGQKVVAYLVKKYRRESIMVYLLAVTIGLSALAMGIIGLKSTVRDIEKGVHLGFNGICDSE
;
A
#
# COMPACT_ATOMS: atom_id res chain seq x y z
N MET A 1 2.04 -14.40 -32.16
CA MET A 1 3.35 -15.02 -32.40
C MET A 1 3.34 -15.39 -33.87
N GLN A 2 3.88 -14.53 -34.73
CA GLN A 2 4.34 -15.00 -36.02
C GLN A 2 5.63 -15.77 -35.73
N THR A 3 5.64 -17.07 -35.96
CA THR A 3 6.85 -17.87 -35.90
C THR A 3 7.62 -17.64 -37.18
N GLN A 4 8.73 -16.90 -37.10
CA GLN A 4 9.75 -16.97 -38.14
C GLN A 4 10.75 -18.05 -37.76
N TYR A 5 11.19 -18.79 -38.78
CA TYR A 5 12.18 -19.83 -38.65
C TYR A 5 13.56 -19.21 -38.90
N ALA A 6 14.50 -19.44 -37.99
CA ALA A 6 15.89 -19.07 -38.22
C ALA A 6 16.79 -20.27 -37.91
N LEU A 7 17.93 -20.30 -38.59
CA LEU A 7 18.85 -21.43 -38.58
C LEU A 7 19.68 -21.42 -37.29
N ASN A 8 19.74 -22.55 -36.58
CA ASN A 8 20.69 -22.74 -35.49
C ASN A 8 22.12 -22.90 -36.04
N SER A 9 23.12 -22.96 -35.15
CA SER A 9 24.54 -23.14 -35.52
C SER A 9 24.85 -24.46 -36.25
N VAL A 10 23.87 -25.36 -36.36
CA VAL A 10 23.95 -26.66 -37.05
C VAL A 10 23.14 -26.64 -38.37
N GLY A 11 22.50 -25.53 -38.72
CA GLY A 11 21.74 -25.39 -39.97
C GLY A 11 20.31 -25.92 -39.93
N GLU A 12 19.74 -26.14 -38.74
CA GLU A 12 18.32 -26.52 -38.59
C GLU A 12 17.43 -25.29 -38.37
N THR A 13 16.27 -25.27 -39.04
CA THR A 13 15.27 -24.23 -38.88
C THR A 13 14.54 -24.38 -37.55
N VAL A 14 14.93 -23.57 -36.55
CA VAL A 14 14.27 -23.52 -35.25
C VAL A 14 13.28 -22.35 -35.24
N PRO A 15 12.06 -22.51 -34.70
CA PRO A 15 11.15 -21.39 -34.52
C PRO A 15 11.75 -20.42 -33.49
N ILE A 16 12.15 -19.23 -33.93
CA ILE A 16 12.66 -18.19 -33.04
C ILE A 16 11.51 -17.25 -32.70
N ALA A 17 11.24 -17.07 -31.40
CA ALA A 17 10.29 -16.07 -30.93
C ALA A 17 10.96 -14.70 -31.00
N TYR A 18 10.74 -13.96 -32.08
CA TYR A 18 11.15 -12.56 -32.15
C TYR A 18 10.10 -11.67 -31.45
N CYS A 19 10.55 -10.70 -30.65
CA CYS A 19 9.68 -9.67 -30.11
C CYS A 19 9.29 -8.73 -31.25
N THR A 20 8.05 -8.81 -31.71
CA THR A 20 7.44 -7.73 -32.48
C THR A 20 7.10 -6.61 -31.52
N GLU A 21 7.80 -5.49 -31.60
CA GLU A 21 7.28 -4.24 -31.04
C GLU A 21 6.00 -3.90 -31.79
N LYS A 22 4.89 -4.00 -31.08
CA LYS A 22 3.55 -3.84 -31.64
C LYS A 22 2.98 -2.52 -31.13
N ASN A 23 2.26 -1.80 -31.99
CA ASN A 23 1.46 -0.64 -31.58
C ASN A 23 0.04 -1.08 -31.21
N LEU A 24 -0.62 -0.33 -30.33
CA LEU A 24 -1.90 -0.74 -29.75
C LEU A 24 -2.97 -0.94 -30.81
N PHE A 25 -3.03 -0.04 -31.80
CA PHE A 25 -4.07 -0.06 -32.82
C PHE A 25 -3.72 -0.93 -34.03
N ASP A 26 -2.44 -1.18 -34.29
CA ASP A 26 -2.02 -1.96 -35.46
C ASP A 26 -0.92 -2.99 -35.18
N PRO A 27 -1.17 -4.28 -35.47
CA PRO A 27 -2.46 -4.92 -35.78
C PRO A 27 -3.23 -5.33 -34.51
N PHE A 28 -4.33 -4.67 -34.11
CA PHE A 28 -5.11 -5.07 -32.91
C PHE A 28 -5.51 -6.57 -32.95
N THR A 29 -4.96 -7.39 -32.05
CA THR A 29 -5.16 -8.85 -32.07
C THR A 29 -6.21 -9.27 -31.04
N TRP A 30 -6.80 -10.46 -31.23
CA TRP A 30 -7.70 -11.08 -30.25
C TRP A 30 -7.11 -11.15 -28.82
N LYS A 31 -5.78 -11.26 -28.71
CA LYS A 31 -5.09 -11.23 -27.41
C LYS A 31 -5.22 -9.88 -26.70
N ASP A 32 -5.22 -8.77 -27.43
CA ASP A 32 -5.40 -7.43 -26.85
C ASP A 32 -6.82 -7.26 -26.31
N VAL A 33 -7.83 -7.80 -27.01
CA VAL A 33 -9.22 -7.83 -26.54
C VAL A 33 -9.32 -8.60 -25.23
N VAL A 34 -8.74 -9.80 -25.18
CA VAL A 34 -8.75 -10.63 -23.97
C VAL A 34 -8.03 -9.93 -22.81
N ALA A 35 -6.86 -9.32 -23.05
CA ALA A 35 -6.14 -8.57 -22.02
C ALA A 35 -6.91 -7.35 -21.53
N THR A 36 -7.62 -6.66 -22.43
CA THR A 36 -8.46 -5.51 -22.09
C THR A 36 -9.65 -5.92 -21.21
N ILE A 37 -10.31 -7.04 -21.53
CA ILE A 37 -11.40 -7.61 -20.72
C ILE A 37 -10.88 -8.04 -19.34
N ILE A 38 -9.73 -8.73 -19.30
CA ILE A 38 -9.07 -9.12 -18.06
C ILE A 38 -8.73 -7.90 -17.20
N ALA A 39 -8.22 -6.83 -17.83
CA ALA A 39 -7.89 -5.58 -17.14
C ALA A 39 -9.13 -4.97 -16.49
N LEU A 40 -10.24 -4.87 -17.23
CA LEU A 40 -11.53 -4.40 -16.72
C LEU A 40 -12.05 -5.24 -15.55
N VAL A 41 -12.10 -6.56 -15.70
CA VAL A 41 -12.66 -7.46 -14.68
C VAL A 41 -11.80 -7.46 -13.43
N SER A 42 -10.48 -7.54 -13.58
CA SER A 42 -9.55 -7.57 -12.45
C SER A 42 -9.56 -6.25 -11.66
N THR A 43 -9.63 -5.11 -12.35
CA THR A 43 -9.75 -3.79 -11.70
C THR A 43 -11.11 -3.58 -11.08
N ALA A 44 -12.19 -4.03 -11.72
CA ALA A 44 -13.54 -3.96 -11.15
C ALA A 44 -13.63 -4.73 -9.82
N LEU A 45 -13.11 -5.96 -9.76
CA LEU A 45 -13.06 -6.75 -8.54
C LEU A 45 -12.13 -6.16 -7.47
N GLY A 46 -10.99 -5.60 -7.88
CA GLY A 46 -9.98 -5.06 -6.97
C GLY A 46 -10.29 -3.66 -6.39
N SER A 47 -11.05 -2.85 -7.11
CA SER A 47 -11.33 -1.43 -6.78
C SER A 47 -12.14 -1.24 -5.50
N GLY A 48 -13.11 -2.12 -5.27
CA GLY A 48 -13.95 -2.11 -4.06
C GLY A 48 -13.26 -2.70 -2.82
N CYS A 49 -12.09 -3.33 -2.97
CA CYS A 49 -11.36 -3.98 -1.88
C CYS A 49 -10.12 -3.20 -1.42
N GLY A 50 -9.73 -2.12 -2.11
CA GLY A 50 -8.54 -1.35 -1.75
C GLY A 50 -7.21 -1.99 -2.17
N VAL A 51 -7.24 -2.92 -3.15
CA VAL A 51 -6.04 -3.62 -3.66
C VAL A 51 -5.65 -3.16 -5.07
N GLY A 52 -6.53 -2.42 -5.75
CA GLY A 52 -6.27 -1.92 -7.10
C GLY A 52 -6.29 -3.01 -8.20
N GLY A 53 -6.55 -4.28 -7.86
CA GLY A 53 -6.59 -5.41 -8.80
C GLY A 53 -5.22 -6.02 -9.13
N GLY A 54 -4.13 -5.50 -8.55
CA GLY A 54 -2.77 -5.84 -8.96
C GLY A 54 -2.36 -7.30 -8.80
N GLY A 55 -2.88 -7.99 -7.78
CA GLY A 55 -2.58 -9.41 -7.56
C GLY A 55 -3.04 -10.30 -8.71
N LEU A 56 -4.14 -9.96 -9.39
CA LEU A 56 -4.70 -10.75 -10.49
C LEU A 56 -4.17 -10.32 -11.86
N LEU A 57 -3.82 -9.05 -12.05
CA LEU A 57 -3.43 -8.51 -13.35
C LEU A 57 -2.17 -9.18 -13.91
N VAL A 58 -1.10 -9.28 -13.12
CA VAL A 58 0.17 -9.89 -13.55
C VAL A 58 0.00 -11.36 -13.99
N PRO A 59 -0.55 -12.28 -13.16
CA PRO A 59 -0.69 -13.67 -13.57
C PRO A 59 -1.63 -13.82 -14.76
N MET A 60 -2.70 -13.01 -14.85
CA MET A 60 -3.63 -13.09 -15.97
C MET A 60 -3.02 -12.60 -17.29
N TYR A 61 -2.20 -11.55 -17.25
CA TYR A 61 -1.44 -11.10 -18.43
C TYR A 61 -0.41 -12.14 -18.87
N ILE A 62 0.27 -12.82 -17.95
CA ILE A 62 1.22 -13.88 -18.30
C ILE A 62 0.49 -15.08 -18.91
N PHE A 63 -0.62 -15.52 -18.31
CA PHE A 63 -1.31 -16.74 -18.73
C PHE A 63 -2.11 -16.57 -20.03
N PHE A 64 -2.95 -15.53 -20.12
CA PHE A 64 -3.87 -15.37 -21.25
C PHE A 64 -3.25 -14.63 -22.44
N TYR A 65 -2.44 -13.60 -22.17
CA TYR A 65 -1.79 -12.85 -23.24
C TYR A 65 -0.46 -13.49 -23.64
N GLY A 66 0.25 -14.10 -22.68
CA GLY A 66 1.58 -14.68 -22.90
C GLY A 66 2.70 -13.64 -22.81
N LEU A 67 2.47 -12.52 -22.10
CA LEU A 67 3.51 -11.52 -21.86
C LEU A 67 4.63 -12.12 -20.99
N SER A 68 5.87 -11.74 -21.31
CA SER A 68 6.96 -11.98 -20.38
C SER A 68 6.74 -11.16 -19.10
N PRO A 69 7.20 -11.64 -17.93
CA PRO A 69 7.09 -10.89 -16.68
C PRO A 69 7.66 -9.47 -16.77
N LYS A 70 8.69 -9.27 -17.61
CA LYS A 70 9.32 -7.97 -17.88
C LYS A 70 8.33 -6.91 -18.40
N HIS A 71 7.33 -7.29 -19.19
CA HIS A 71 6.32 -6.37 -19.73
C HIS A 71 4.97 -6.45 -19.00
N ALA A 72 4.62 -7.62 -18.46
CA ALA A 72 3.38 -7.81 -17.71
C ALA A 72 3.34 -7.00 -16.41
N ILE A 73 4.49 -6.85 -15.73
CA ILE A 73 4.58 -6.11 -14.46
C ILE A 73 4.34 -4.61 -14.68
N PRO A 74 5.09 -3.91 -15.59
CA PRO A 74 4.82 -2.52 -15.95
C PRO A 74 3.38 -2.27 -16.37
N LEU A 75 2.83 -3.11 -17.24
CA LEU A 75 1.46 -2.97 -17.75
C LEU A 75 0.44 -3.04 -16.61
N SER A 76 0.65 -3.94 -15.64
CA SER A 76 -0.23 -4.04 -14.47
C SER A 76 -0.23 -2.77 -13.63
N LYS A 77 0.92 -2.10 -13.47
CA LYS A 77 1.03 -0.86 -12.69
C LYS A 77 0.32 0.30 -13.36
N ALA A 78 0.42 0.42 -14.69
CA ALA A 78 -0.34 1.40 -15.44
C ALA A 78 -1.86 1.21 -15.27
N THR A 79 -2.33 -0.03 -15.37
CA THR A 79 -3.75 -0.38 -15.14
C THR A 79 -4.20 -0.07 -13.70
N ILE A 80 -3.38 -0.41 -12.70
CA ILE A 80 -3.66 -0.12 -11.28
C ILE A 80 -3.69 1.38 -11.03
N PHE A 81 -2.80 2.16 -11.66
CA PHE A 81 -2.78 3.60 -11.54
C PHE A 81 -4.09 4.23 -12.01
N GLY A 82 -4.59 3.83 -13.19
CA GLY A 82 -5.89 4.29 -13.68
C GLY A 82 -7.05 3.95 -12.73
N ASN A 83 -7.05 2.73 -12.16
CA ASN A 83 -8.02 2.31 -11.15
C ASN A 83 -7.93 3.17 -9.88
N ALA A 84 -6.73 3.44 -9.39
CA ALA A 84 -6.49 4.26 -8.20
C ALA A 84 -6.95 5.71 -8.39
N VAL A 85 -6.77 6.27 -9.59
CA VAL A 85 -7.29 7.60 -9.97
C VAL A 85 -8.81 7.62 -9.86
N SER A 86 -9.50 6.68 -10.52
CA SER A 86 -10.96 6.56 -10.40
C SER A 86 -11.38 6.39 -8.93
N ALA A 87 -10.65 5.57 -8.20
CA ALA A 87 -10.96 5.25 -6.81
C ALA A 87 -10.82 6.44 -5.86
N TYR A 88 -9.82 7.28 -6.10
CA TYR A 88 -9.63 8.51 -5.38
C TYR A 88 -10.79 9.48 -5.65
N PHE A 89 -11.11 9.74 -6.93
CA PHE A 89 -12.19 10.66 -7.28
C PHE A 89 -13.57 10.22 -6.77
N PHE A 90 -13.86 8.91 -6.79
CA PHE A 90 -15.09 8.38 -6.23
C PHE A 90 -15.21 8.57 -4.71
N ASN A 91 -14.08 8.53 -3.99
CA ASN A 91 -14.03 8.65 -2.53
C ASN A 91 -13.75 10.09 -2.05
N PHE A 92 -13.29 10.99 -2.92
CA PHE A 92 -12.86 12.34 -2.58
C PHE A 92 -13.91 13.13 -1.79
N ASN A 93 -15.17 13.08 -2.22
CA ASN A 93 -16.29 13.76 -1.57
C ASN A 93 -17.09 12.86 -0.61
N ARG A 94 -16.67 11.62 -0.38
CA ARG A 94 -17.36 10.70 0.55
C ARG A 94 -17.01 11.07 1.99
N LYS A 95 -18.00 10.94 2.86
CA LYS A 95 -17.89 11.23 4.30
C LYS A 95 -17.77 9.95 5.10
N HIS A 96 -17.19 10.06 6.30
CA HIS A 96 -17.03 8.95 7.22
C HIS A 96 -18.42 8.41 7.66
N PRO A 97 -18.63 7.08 7.72
CA PRO A 97 -19.94 6.49 8.02
C PRO A 97 -20.49 6.88 9.41
N THR A 98 -19.60 7.06 10.39
CA THR A 98 -19.97 7.44 11.77
C THR A 98 -20.03 8.95 11.99
N ASN A 99 -19.33 9.75 11.17
CA ASN A 99 -19.25 11.21 11.34
C ASN A 99 -19.25 11.91 9.98
N ALA A 100 -20.38 12.51 9.61
CA ALA A 100 -20.57 13.16 8.32
C ALA A 100 -19.67 14.38 8.06
N LYS A 101 -19.05 14.94 9.11
CA LYS A 101 -18.13 16.08 8.98
C LYS A 101 -16.75 15.67 8.45
N LEU A 102 -16.32 14.45 8.77
CA LEU A 102 -14.99 13.95 8.42
C LEU A 102 -14.96 13.33 7.02
N PRO A 103 -13.86 13.48 6.27
CA PRO A 103 -13.67 12.77 5.01
C PRO A 103 -13.52 11.26 5.24
N LEU A 104 -13.85 10.46 4.24
CA LEU A 104 -13.68 8.99 4.31
C LEU A 104 -12.20 8.56 4.29
N ILE A 105 -11.32 9.35 3.66
CA ILE A 105 -9.90 9.05 3.53
C ILE A 105 -9.14 9.52 4.77
N ASN A 106 -8.44 8.60 5.44
CA ASN A 106 -7.61 8.93 6.59
C ASN A 106 -6.20 9.34 6.16
N TYR A 107 -6.02 10.65 5.91
CA TYR A 107 -4.74 11.22 5.48
C TYR A 107 -3.62 11.10 6.54
N GLN A 108 -3.95 10.96 7.83
CA GLN A 108 -2.96 10.78 8.90
C GLN A 108 -2.29 9.41 8.78
N VAL A 109 -3.10 8.37 8.57
CA VAL A 109 -2.63 7.00 8.35
C VAL A 109 -1.88 6.88 7.02
N ALA A 110 -2.39 7.49 5.95
CA ALA A 110 -1.69 7.50 4.66
C ALA A 110 -0.30 8.18 4.77
N GLY A 111 -0.20 9.31 5.48
CA GLY A 111 1.05 10.05 5.63
C GLY A 111 2.16 9.31 6.37
N ILE A 112 1.83 8.38 7.28
CA ILE A 112 2.82 7.55 7.98
C ILE A 112 3.11 6.24 7.23
N MET A 113 2.11 5.65 6.58
CA MET A 113 2.27 4.35 5.92
C MET A 113 2.90 4.48 4.53
N GLU A 114 2.56 5.50 3.74
CA GLU A 114 3.01 5.57 2.34
C GLU A 114 4.51 5.75 2.14
N PRO A 115 5.24 6.60 2.91
CA PRO A 115 6.70 6.68 2.74
C PRO A 115 7.38 5.33 3.01
N THR A 116 6.81 4.52 3.90
CA THR A 116 7.32 3.19 4.21
C THR A 116 6.98 2.16 3.12
N THR A 117 5.79 2.22 2.51
CA THR A 117 5.46 1.34 1.37
C THR A 117 6.33 1.64 0.15
N LEU A 118 6.69 2.91 -0.08
CA LEU A 118 7.60 3.32 -1.14
C LEU A 118 8.99 2.69 -0.97
N ILE A 119 9.52 2.57 0.25
CA ILE A 119 10.79 1.85 0.51
C ILE A 119 10.72 0.42 -0.04
N GLY A 120 9.60 -0.27 0.20
CA GLY A 120 9.36 -1.62 -0.32
C GLY A 120 9.39 -1.68 -1.85
N ALA A 121 8.88 -0.67 -2.55
CA ALA A 121 8.91 -0.61 -4.00
C ALA A 121 10.35 -0.46 -4.55
N ILE A 122 11.21 0.31 -3.88
CA ILE A 122 12.61 0.47 -4.28
C ILE A 122 13.33 -0.89 -4.21
N PHE A 123 13.12 -1.69 -3.15
CA PHE A 123 13.76 -3.01 -3.02
C PHE A 123 13.10 -4.13 -3.82
N GLY A 124 11.77 -4.17 -3.89
CA GLY A 124 11.03 -5.24 -4.57
C GLY A 124 11.24 -5.30 -6.08
N ILE A 125 11.70 -4.22 -6.72
CA ILE A 125 12.08 -4.20 -8.14
C ILE A 125 13.50 -4.77 -8.36
N ARG A 126 14.33 -4.82 -7.31
CA ARG A 126 15.78 -5.06 -7.40
C ARG A 126 16.24 -6.44 -6.97
N GLU A 127 15.43 -7.17 -6.22
CA GLU A 127 15.84 -8.48 -5.71
C GLU A 127 15.57 -9.56 -6.74
N LYS A 128 16.63 -10.00 -7.41
CA LYS A 128 16.72 -11.36 -7.96
C LYS A 128 17.56 -12.20 -7.00
N GLU A 129 16.98 -13.35 -6.66
CA GLU A 129 17.24 -14.13 -5.46
C GLU A 129 18.69 -14.64 -5.30
N SER A 130 19.16 -14.64 -4.05
CA SER A 130 20.42 -15.24 -3.59
C SER A 130 20.45 -16.78 -3.74
N LYS A 131 21.67 -17.34 -3.84
CA LYS A 131 21.98 -18.79 -3.90
C LYS A 131 21.23 -19.65 -2.86
N TYR A 132 20.79 -19.08 -1.74
CA TYR A 132 20.00 -19.74 -0.70
C TYR A 132 18.60 -20.16 -1.18
N GLN A 133 17.90 -19.33 -1.96
CA GLN A 133 16.56 -19.67 -2.45
C GLN A 133 16.59 -20.77 -3.52
N ARG A 134 17.70 -20.90 -4.25
CA ARG A 134 17.98 -22.07 -5.10
C ARG A 134 18.01 -23.38 -4.29
N ALA A 135 18.47 -23.35 -3.04
CA ALA A 135 18.47 -24.51 -2.15
C ALA A 135 17.07 -24.78 -1.57
N VAL A 136 16.31 -23.73 -1.25
CA VAL A 136 14.92 -23.83 -0.74
C VAL A 136 13.95 -24.30 -1.82
N VAL A 137 14.04 -23.78 -3.05
CA VAL A 137 13.22 -24.25 -4.18
C VAL A 137 13.57 -25.69 -4.54
N LYS A 138 14.86 -26.06 -4.52
CA LYS A 138 15.27 -27.47 -4.69
C LYS A 138 14.79 -28.36 -3.54
N SER A 139 14.72 -27.89 -2.29
CA SER A 139 14.24 -28.69 -1.16
C SER A 139 12.73 -28.85 -1.15
N VAL A 140 11.98 -27.83 -1.58
CA VAL A 140 10.52 -27.88 -1.77
C VAL A 140 10.14 -28.76 -2.95
N LEU A 141 10.85 -28.69 -4.09
CA LEU A 141 10.60 -29.53 -5.26
C LEU A 141 11.04 -30.99 -5.06
N LYS A 142 12.11 -31.26 -4.30
CA LYS A 142 12.57 -32.62 -4.01
C LYS A 142 11.80 -33.30 -2.87
N GLY A 143 10.80 -32.65 -2.28
CA GLY A 143 10.08 -33.21 -1.14
C GLY A 143 11.02 -33.57 0.01
N GLY A 144 11.87 -32.63 0.42
CA GLY A 144 12.74 -32.81 1.58
C GLY A 144 11.94 -33.22 2.83
N PRO A 145 12.60 -33.79 3.86
CA PRO A 145 11.94 -34.44 5.01
C PRO A 145 10.94 -33.56 5.79
N ASP A 146 11.00 -32.23 5.62
CA ASP A 146 10.10 -31.26 6.24
C ASP A 146 8.95 -30.77 5.33
N GLY A 147 8.88 -31.25 4.09
CA GLY A 147 7.90 -30.89 3.05
C GLY A 147 6.52 -31.56 3.20
N GLY A 148 6.13 -31.90 4.43
CA GLY A 148 4.89 -32.62 4.71
C GLY A 148 3.69 -31.69 4.87
N ILE A 149 2.78 -31.72 3.90
CA ILE A 149 1.36 -31.28 3.99
C ILE A 149 0.56 -32.12 5.03
N ARG A 150 1.23 -32.84 5.94
CA ARG A 150 0.64 -33.88 6.81
C ARG A 150 0.29 -33.46 8.24
N LYS A 151 0.32 -32.18 8.61
CA LYS A 151 -0.16 -31.71 9.93
C LYS A 151 -1.20 -30.59 9.81
N LEU A 152 -2.30 -30.87 9.12
CA LEU A 152 -3.53 -30.05 9.17
C LEU A 152 -4.71 -30.82 9.80
N GLY A 153 -4.42 -31.75 10.71
CA GLY A 153 -5.43 -32.41 11.54
C GLY A 153 -5.50 -31.76 12.92
N ARG A 154 -5.99 -30.52 13.02
CA ARG A 154 -6.41 -29.97 14.32
C ARG A 154 -7.89 -29.62 14.22
N GLN A 155 -8.68 -30.51 14.80
CA GLN A 155 -10.13 -30.50 14.80
C GLN A 155 -10.65 -29.24 15.50
N TRP A 156 -11.33 -28.37 14.75
CA TRP A 156 -12.00 -27.19 15.30
C TRP A 156 -13.33 -27.63 15.91
N SER A 157 -13.32 -27.90 17.22
CA SER A 157 -14.57 -28.03 17.99
C SER A 157 -15.02 -26.63 18.41
N ILE A 158 -15.90 -26.01 17.62
CA ILE A 158 -16.47 -24.67 17.89
C ILE A 158 -17.96 -24.76 18.24
N TYR A 159 -18.40 -25.74 19.04
CA TYR A 159 -19.77 -25.69 19.58
C TYR A 159 -19.86 -26.38 20.93
N ARG A 160 -19.76 -25.62 22.02
CA ARG A 160 -20.56 -25.90 23.24
C ARG A 160 -20.61 -24.72 24.22
N ARG A 161 -21.85 -24.35 24.55
CA ARG A 161 -22.35 -23.46 25.64
C ARG A 161 -22.50 -21.98 25.27
N PHE A 162 -23.73 -21.59 24.90
CA PHE A 162 -23.99 -20.29 24.29
C PHE A 162 -24.83 -19.30 25.12
N ASP A 163 -25.40 -19.63 26.29
CA ASP A 163 -26.36 -18.69 26.93
C ASP A 163 -25.85 -17.96 28.19
N VAL A 164 -25.13 -18.61 29.11
CA VAL A 164 -24.59 -17.94 30.32
C VAL A 164 -23.36 -17.07 29.99
N GLU A 165 -22.59 -17.48 28.99
CA GLU A 165 -21.44 -16.71 28.50
C GLU A 165 -21.84 -15.40 27.85
N ILE A 166 -23.03 -15.25 27.24
CA ILE A 166 -23.42 -13.99 26.57
C ILE A 166 -23.67 -12.88 27.58
N ALA A 167 -24.30 -13.19 28.73
CA ALA A 167 -24.53 -12.22 29.79
C ALA A 167 -23.21 -11.81 30.48
N ALA A 168 -22.32 -12.79 30.75
CA ALA A 168 -20.97 -12.55 31.24
C ALA A 168 -20.12 -11.76 30.23
N HIS A 169 -20.23 -12.05 28.93
CA HIS A 169 -19.55 -11.31 27.86
C HIS A 169 -20.04 -9.87 27.76
N ARG A 170 -21.34 -9.58 27.94
CA ARG A 170 -21.83 -8.19 27.95
C ARG A 170 -21.32 -7.40 29.15
N TRP A 171 -21.29 -8.02 30.34
CA TRP A 171 -20.76 -7.38 31.54
C TRP A 171 -19.24 -7.21 31.49
N LEU A 172 -18.51 -8.26 31.07
CA LEU A 172 -17.07 -8.22 30.79
C LEU A 172 -16.73 -7.25 29.65
N ALA A 173 -17.58 -7.09 28.64
CA ALA A 173 -17.36 -6.09 27.59
C ALA A 173 -17.46 -4.66 28.13
N LYS A 174 -18.33 -4.40 29.11
CA LYS A 174 -18.46 -3.08 29.75
C LYS A 174 -17.27 -2.78 30.67
N THR A 175 -16.82 -3.73 31.49
CA THR A 175 -15.61 -3.58 32.33
C THR A 175 -14.32 -3.56 31.51
N ARG A 176 -14.20 -4.37 30.45
CA ARG A 176 -13.07 -4.31 29.50
C ARG A 176 -13.00 -2.98 28.76
N ARG A 177 -14.13 -2.37 28.41
CA ARG A 177 -14.14 -1.05 27.75
C ARG A 177 -13.55 0.02 28.66
N ASN A 178 -13.98 0.08 29.92
CA ASN A 178 -13.44 1.04 30.89
C ASN A 178 -11.97 0.75 31.22
N LYS A 179 -11.59 -0.54 31.35
CA LYS A 179 -10.19 -0.94 31.52
C LYS A 179 -9.34 -0.51 30.32
N LYS A 180 -9.81 -0.76 29.09
CA LYS A 180 -9.15 -0.34 27.83
C LYS A 180 -9.01 1.18 27.73
N LEU A 181 -10.02 1.95 28.11
CA LEU A 181 -9.95 3.42 28.14
C LEU A 181 -8.92 3.92 29.16
N ARG A 182 -8.86 3.31 30.36
CA ARG A 182 -7.83 3.61 31.36
C ARG A 182 -6.42 3.26 30.85
N GLU A 183 -6.27 2.11 30.19
CA GLU A 183 -5.01 1.70 29.58
C GLU A 183 -4.58 2.66 28.46
N ILE A 184 -5.51 3.10 27.61
CA ILE A 184 -5.24 4.10 26.56
C ILE A 184 -4.75 5.40 27.20
N ARG A 185 -5.49 5.91 28.20
CA ARG A 185 -5.11 7.15 28.92
C ARG A 185 -3.74 7.04 29.58
N ALA A 186 -3.45 5.93 30.26
CA ALA A 186 -2.15 5.69 30.87
C ALA A 186 -1.01 5.64 29.83
N GLN A 187 -1.26 5.06 28.65
CA GLN A 187 -0.29 5.06 27.55
C GLN A 187 -0.08 6.45 26.96
N ASP A 188 -1.13 7.26 26.82
CA ASP A 188 -1.06 8.64 26.36
C ASP A 188 -0.28 9.52 27.35
N GLU A 189 -0.58 9.42 28.65
CA GLU A 189 0.16 10.13 29.71
C GLU A 189 1.65 9.77 29.71
N ALA A 190 1.99 8.49 29.57
CA ALA A 190 3.38 8.05 29.42
C ALA A 190 4.04 8.60 28.15
N ASP A 191 3.29 8.74 27.05
CA ASP A 191 3.80 9.37 25.83
C ASP A 191 4.07 10.86 26.00
N PHE A 192 3.16 11.56 26.70
CA PHE A 192 3.26 13.02 26.92
C PHE A 192 4.47 13.39 27.75
N ALA A 193 4.86 12.55 28.71
CA ALA A 193 6.09 12.72 29.48
C ALA A 193 7.36 12.70 28.60
N SER A 194 7.30 12.06 27.42
CA SER A 194 8.44 11.99 26.49
C SER A 194 8.48 13.12 25.45
N LEU A 195 7.44 13.96 25.36
CA LEU A 195 7.37 15.07 24.43
C LEU A 195 7.87 16.36 25.09
N PRO A 196 8.42 17.32 24.31
CA PRO A 196 8.82 18.61 24.87
C PRO A 196 7.64 19.30 25.59
N PRO A 197 7.91 20.10 26.63
CA PRO A 197 6.86 20.85 27.32
C PRO A 197 6.15 21.76 26.32
N LEU A 198 4.82 21.86 26.44
CA LEU A 198 4.06 22.81 25.65
C LEU A 198 4.48 24.21 26.09
N ARG A 199 5.02 25.01 25.17
CA ARG A 199 5.15 26.45 25.41
C ARG A 199 3.75 27.03 25.29
N GLU A 200 3.12 27.28 26.43
CA GLU A 200 2.02 28.21 26.48
C GLU A 200 2.57 29.57 26.08
N HIS A 201 2.12 30.08 24.92
CA HIS A 201 2.30 31.48 24.63
C HIS A 201 1.43 32.22 25.64
N GLN A 202 2.06 32.78 26.68
CA GLN A 202 1.39 33.83 27.44
C GLN A 202 1.06 34.92 26.43
N PRO A 203 -0.21 35.37 26.33
CA PRO A 203 -0.56 36.43 25.41
C PRO A 203 0.34 37.63 25.71
N SER A 204 1.17 38.00 24.73
CA SER A 204 1.91 39.26 24.78
C SER A 204 0.88 40.38 24.71
N SER A 205 1.04 41.43 25.53
CA SER A 205 0.18 42.62 25.53
C SER A 205 0.10 43.35 24.17
N SER A 206 0.91 42.92 23.19
CA SER A 206 0.96 43.45 21.82
C SER A 206 0.25 42.59 20.77
N ASP A 207 -0.45 41.50 21.13
CA ASP A 207 -1.19 40.68 20.16
C ASP A 207 -2.36 41.49 19.56
N PRO A 208 -2.44 41.69 18.22
CA PRO A 208 -3.49 42.50 17.59
C PRO A 208 -4.92 41.97 17.79
N LEU A 209 -5.07 40.70 18.19
CA LEU A 209 -6.34 40.08 18.57
C LEU A 209 -6.75 40.36 20.03
N LEU A 210 -5.84 40.90 20.85
CA LEU A 210 -6.07 41.40 22.21
C LEU A 210 -5.99 42.93 22.29
N GLY A 211 -5.53 43.61 21.24
CA GLY A 211 -5.42 45.08 21.17
C GLY A 211 -6.74 45.87 21.25
N GLY A 212 -7.87 45.19 21.45
CA GLY A 212 -9.18 45.80 21.71
C GLY A 212 -9.73 45.56 23.12
N LEU A 213 -9.01 44.84 23.98
CA LEU A 213 -9.46 44.48 25.34
C LEU A 213 -9.01 45.48 26.41
N ASP A 214 -8.73 46.74 26.03
CA ASP A 214 -8.59 47.79 27.01
C ASP A 214 -9.83 48.70 27.01
N LYS A 215 -10.50 48.67 28.18
CA LYS A 215 -11.59 49.55 28.65
C LYS A 215 -13.02 49.17 28.26
N ARG A 216 -13.63 48.39 29.17
CA ARG A 216 -15.07 48.34 29.56
C ARG A 216 -15.86 47.06 29.23
N ASP A 217 -15.37 45.89 29.63
CA ASP A 217 -16.26 44.75 29.95
C ASP A 217 -15.77 44.04 31.21
N PHE A 218 -16.25 44.52 32.36
CA PHE A 218 -16.03 43.90 33.66
C PHE A 218 -17.16 42.86 33.85
N GLY A 219 -16.90 41.59 33.52
CA GLY A 219 -17.90 40.52 33.72
C GLY A 219 -17.73 39.24 32.91
N THR A 220 -16.94 39.23 31.83
CA THR A 220 -16.69 38.01 31.05
C THR A 220 -15.29 37.46 31.34
N PHE A 221 -15.17 36.67 32.40
CA PHE A 221 -14.01 35.79 32.55
C PHE A 221 -14.10 34.75 31.43
N VAL A 222 -13.11 34.70 30.53
CA VAL A 222 -12.99 33.58 29.58
C VAL A 222 -12.73 32.34 30.43
N SER A 223 -13.70 31.43 30.51
CA SER A 223 -13.50 30.17 31.24
C SER A 223 -12.42 29.36 30.55
N ASP A 224 -11.62 28.60 31.31
CA ASP A 224 -10.70 27.59 30.74
C ASP A 224 -11.46 26.64 29.80
N ASP A 225 -12.75 26.39 30.07
CA ASP A 225 -13.65 25.60 29.23
C ASP A 225 -13.90 26.26 27.86
N ASP A 226 -14.05 27.58 27.81
CA ASP A 226 -14.27 28.33 26.57
C ASP A 226 -13.01 28.28 25.68
N GLN A 227 -11.84 28.39 26.29
CA GLN A 227 -10.57 28.29 25.56
C GLN A 227 -10.33 26.88 25.02
N GLN A 228 -10.65 25.84 25.80
CA GLN A 228 -10.57 24.45 25.34
C GLN A 228 -11.57 24.17 24.22
N LEU A 229 -12.80 24.71 24.31
CA LEU A 229 -13.82 24.58 23.28
C LEU A 229 -13.38 25.22 21.95
N GLU A 230 -12.78 26.41 21.99
CA GLU A 230 -12.25 27.07 20.79
C GLU A 230 -11.08 26.30 20.17
N ARG A 231 -10.16 25.77 20.99
CA ARG A 231 -9.09 24.87 20.52
C ARG A 231 -9.66 23.62 19.85
N ARG A 232 -10.69 23.01 20.44
CA ARG A 232 -11.38 21.84 19.88
C ARG A 232 -12.07 22.16 18.55
N LYS A 233 -12.82 23.27 18.46
CA LYS A 233 -13.44 23.72 17.18
C LYS A 233 -12.39 23.95 16.11
N ALA A 234 -11.24 24.52 16.46
CA ALA A 234 -10.13 24.72 15.53
C ALA A 234 -9.54 23.40 15.02
N ILE A 235 -9.44 22.37 15.89
CA ILE A 235 -9.02 21.01 15.50
C ILE A 235 -10.06 20.39 14.56
N GLU A 236 -11.35 20.41 14.92
CA GLU A 236 -12.44 19.89 14.09
C GLU A 236 -12.45 20.55 12.70
N LYS A 237 -12.28 21.88 12.63
CA LYS A 237 -12.20 22.62 11.35
C LYS A 237 -11.02 22.19 10.48
N ARG A 238 -9.90 21.77 11.09
CA ARG A 238 -8.74 21.24 10.34
C ARG A 238 -9.00 19.83 9.83
N GLU A 239 -9.69 18.98 10.60
CA GLU A 239 -10.00 17.60 10.20
C GLU A 239 -11.14 17.51 9.17
N MET A 240 -12.04 18.50 9.15
CA MET A 240 -13.10 18.61 8.13
C MET A 240 -12.57 18.94 6.72
N LYS A 241 -11.30 19.37 6.60
CA LYS A 241 -10.71 19.69 5.29
C LYS A 241 -10.61 18.43 4.45
N VAL A 242 -11.29 18.42 3.32
CA VAL A 242 -11.25 17.32 2.34
C VAL A 242 -9.83 17.13 1.77
N PHE A 243 -9.07 18.23 1.65
CA PHE A 243 -7.71 18.23 1.15
C PHE A 243 -6.73 18.88 2.16
N PRO A 244 -6.20 18.12 3.13
CA PRO A 244 -5.31 18.65 4.14
C PRO A 244 -3.85 18.66 3.64
N LEU A 245 -3.43 19.81 3.10
CA LEU A 245 -2.05 20.02 2.60
C LEU A 245 -0.96 19.54 3.56
N LYS A 246 -1.15 19.72 4.88
CA LYS A 246 -0.19 19.29 5.91
C LYS A 246 0.22 17.82 5.79
N TYR A 247 -0.70 16.92 5.42
CA TYR A 247 -0.40 15.49 5.29
C TYR A 247 -0.01 15.11 3.85
N ILE A 248 -0.43 15.89 2.86
CA ILE A 248 -0.15 15.63 1.43
C ILE A 248 1.25 16.10 1.04
N THR A 249 1.76 17.19 1.62
CA THR A 249 3.12 17.66 1.36
C THR A 249 4.20 16.60 1.60
N PRO A 250 4.26 15.88 2.75
CA PRO A 250 5.25 14.82 2.94
C PRO A 250 5.07 13.63 1.98
N LEU A 251 3.83 13.33 1.55
CA LEU A 251 3.54 12.29 0.55
C LEU A 251 4.11 12.65 -0.84
N VAL A 252 3.90 13.89 -1.27
CA VAL A 252 4.45 14.40 -2.53
C VAL A 252 5.98 14.48 -2.46
N LEU A 253 6.53 14.89 -1.32
CA LEU A 253 7.98 14.91 -1.10
C LEU A 253 8.58 13.51 -1.17
N SER A 254 7.97 12.51 -0.51
CA SER A 254 8.45 11.12 -0.60
C SER A 254 8.37 10.58 -2.03
N TRP A 255 7.30 10.90 -2.76
CA TRP A 255 7.15 10.54 -4.17
C TRP A 255 8.24 11.17 -5.05
N LEU A 256 8.55 12.46 -4.85
CA LEU A 256 9.61 13.17 -5.58
C LEU A 256 10.99 12.58 -5.29
N VAL A 257 11.28 12.26 -4.02
CA VAL A 257 12.55 11.63 -3.63
C VAL A 257 12.76 10.31 -4.37
N VAL A 258 11.72 9.47 -4.45
CA VAL A 258 11.79 8.20 -5.18
C VAL A 258 11.92 8.41 -6.69
N LEU A 259 11.20 9.38 -7.26
CA LEU A 259 11.27 9.70 -8.69
C LEU A 259 12.67 10.19 -9.08
N VAL A 260 13.21 11.16 -8.33
CA VAL A 260 14.56 11.70 -8.55
C VAL A 260 15.61 10.60 -8.40
N GLN A 261 15.53 9.79 -7.34
CA GLN A 261 16.41 8.63 -7.15
C GLN A 261 16.38 7.70 -8.37
N SER A 262 15.19 7.44 -8.92
CA SER A 262 15.02 6.56 -10.06
C SER A 262 15.61 7.15 -11.34
N MET A 263 15.44 8.46 -11.57
CA MET A 263 16.02 9.17 -12.72
C MET A 263 17.56 9.21 -12.67
N LEU A 264 18.13 9.53 -11.50
CA LEU A 264 19.58 9.64 -11.35
C LEU A 264 20.28 8.28 -11.52
N ARG A 265 19.63 7.19 -11.10
CA ARG A 265 20.17 5.84 -11.19
C ARG A 265 20.09 5.24 -12.59
N GLY A 266 19.09 5.61 -13.40
CA GLY A 266 18.75 4.88 -14.62
C GLY A 266 18.26 3.44 -14.35
N GLY A 267 17.87 2.76 -15.42
CA GLY A 267 17.42 1.36 -15.37
C GLY A 267 17.96 0.56 -16.55
N HIS A 268 17.59 -0.72 -16.64
CA HIS A 268 18.11 -1.62 -17.69
C HIS A 268 17.87 -1.16 -19.14
N GLY A 269 16.90 -0.26 -19.39
CA GLY A 269 16.55 0.22 -20.73
C GLY A 269 16.93 1.67 -21.03
N ALA A 270 17.44 2.43 -20.06
CA ALA A 270 17.83 3.83 -20.24
C ALA A 270 19.11 4.14 -19.44
N PRO A 271 20.12 4.77 -20.06
CA PRO A 271 21.36 5.10 -19.38
C PRO A 271 21.07 6.02 -18.19
N SER A 272 21.80 5.79 -17.10
CA SER A 272 21.74 6.63 -15.93
C SER A 272 22.21 8.05 -16.28
N ILE A 273 21.51 9.07 -15.80
CA ILE A 273 21.90 10.48 -16.05
C ILE A 273 23.35 10.73 -15.61
N ILE A 274 23.80 9.99 -14.59
CA ILE A 274 25.13 10.12 -13.96
C ILE A 274 26.13 9.06 -14.46
N GLY A 275 25.71 8.05 -15.23
CA GLY A 275 26.62 7.02 -15.75
C GLY A 275 27.27 6.14 -14.67
N ILE A 276 26.54 5.82 -13.59
CA ILE A 276 27.09 5.09 -12.43
C ILE A 276 27.22 3.59 -12.74
N THR A 277 28.40 3.02 -12.50
CA THR A 277 28.69 1.59 -12.63
C THR A 277 28.12 0.78 -11.47
N CYS A 278 27.67 -0.45 -11.76
CA CYS A 278 27.10 -1.33 -10.72
C CYS A 278 28.14 -1.67 -9.65
N ASN A 279 27.70 -1.72 -8.38
CA ASN A 279 28.52 -2.00 -7.19
C ASN A 279 29.59 -0.94 -6.82
N SER A 280 29.51 0.27 -7.36
CA SER A 280 30.29 1.42 -6.91
C SER A 280 29.78 1.99 -5.56
N ALA A 281 30.61 2.78 -4.86
CA ALA A 281 30.19 3.50 -3.67
C ALA A 281 29.03 4.47 -3.96
N ASP A 282 29.03 5.07 -5.14
CA ASP A 282 27.99 6.00 -5.61
C ASP A 282 26.65 5.29 -5.83
N TYR A 283 26.67 4.05 -6.34
CA TYR A 283 25.46 3.22 -6.47
C TYR A 283 24.78 2.93 -5.12
N TRP A 284 25.59 2.62 -4.09
CA TRP A 284 25.09 2.36 -2.74
C TRP A 284 24.62 3.64 -2.04
N MET A 285 25.35 4.76 -2.21
CA MET A 285 24.94 6.08 -1.74
C MET A 285 23.58 6.47 -2.31
N LEU A 286 23.40 6.33 -3.62
CA LEU A 286 22.17 6.67 -4.32
C LEU A 286 21.00 5.73 -3.97
N THR A 287 21.31 4.54 -3.44
CA THR A 287 20.31 3.60 -2.93
C THR A 287 19.96 3.86 -1.46
N LEU A 288 20.94 4.16 -0.60
CA LEU A 288 20.76 4.32 0.85
C LEU A 288 20.24 5.70 1.24
N LEU A 289 20.69 6.76 0.57
CA LEU A 289 20.30 8.14 0.87
C LEU A 289 18.77 8.35 0.83
N PRO A 290 18.05 8.00 -0.25
CA PRO A 290 16.59 8.11 -0.31
C PRO A 290 15.88 7.28 0.77
N LEU A 291 16.43 6.13 1.17
CA LEU A 291 15.86 5.35 2.27
C LEU A 291 15.94 6.11 3.59
N LEU A 292 17.10 6.70 3.90
CA LEU A 292 17.28 7.53 5.09
C LEU A 292 16.33 8.74 5.07
N ILE A 293 16.14 9.38 3.92
CA ILE A 293 15.20 10.48 3.76
C ILE A 293 13.75 10.03 4.02
N LEU A 294 13.32 8.90 3.45
CA LEU A 294 11.97 8.36 3.68
C LEU A 294 11.73 7.96 5.14
N VAL A 295 12.73 7.36 5.80
CA VAL A 295 12.70 7.06 7.23
C VAL A 295 12.58 8.36 8.04
N ALA A 296 13.37 9.38 7.71
CA ALA A 296 13.33 10.68 8.39
C ALA A 296 11.97 11.38 8.23
N ILE A 297 11.40 11.39 7.02
CA ILE A 297 10.05 11.93 6.75
C ILE A 297 9.01 11.19 7.58
N THR A 298 9.08 9.86 7.65
CA THR A 298 8.13 9.04 8.42
C THR A 298 8.20 9.35 9.91
N LEU A 299 9.42 9.44 10.47
CA LEU A 299 9.63 9.80 11.87
C LEU A 299 9.17 11.22 12.17
N TRP A 300 9.38 12.15 11.24
CA TRP A 300 8.91 13.54 11.37
C TRP A 300 7.38 13.63 11.36
N VAL A 301 6.71 12.96 10.42
CA VAL A 301 5.24 12.88 10.38
C VAL A 301 4.71 12.20 11.65
N GLY A 302 5.33 11.10 12.08
CA GLY A 302 4.98 10.41 13.32
C GLY A 302 5.12 11.30 14.55
N HIS A 303 6.17 12.11 14.64
CA HIS A 303 6.34 13.10 15.72
C HIS A 303 5.26 14.18 15.69
N GLN A 304 4.93 14.72 14.50
CA GLN A 304 3.86 15.69 14.32
C GLN A 304 2.49 15.13 14.72
N LEU A 305 2.20 13.87 14.39
CA LEU A 305 0.97 13.18 14.77
C LEU A 305 0.87 12.98 16.28
N ARG A 306 1.98 12.67 16.96
CA ARG A 306 2.03 12.56 18.43
C ARG A 306 1.74 13.89 19.13
N LEU A 307 2.33 14.98 18.65
CA LEU A 307 2.03 16.33 19.15
C LEU A 307 0.55 16.69 18.97
N GLN A 308 -0.03 16.33 17.83
CA GLN A 308 -1.45 16.54 17.58
C GLN A 308 -2.33 15.65 18.46
N ASN A 309 -1.94 14.40 18.70
CA ASN A 309 -2.65 13.49 19.60
C ASN A 309 -2.70 14.05 21.02
N ARG A 310 -1.58 14.60 21.53
CA ARG A 310 -1.55 15.28 22.82
C ARG A 310 -2.53 16.44 22.89
N LEU A 311 -2.57 17.31 21.88
CA LEU A 311 -3.52 18.43 21.85
C LEU A 311 -4.99 17.96 21.81
N LYS A 312 -5.28 16.87 21.09
CA LYS A 312 -6.64 16.28 21.05
C LYS A 312 -7.06 15.75 22.42
N VAL A 313 -6.18 15.03 23.11
CA VAL A 313 -6.45 14.49 24.45
C VAL A 313 -6.62 15.60 25.47
N LEU A 314 -5.81 16.67 25.41
CA LEU A 314 -5.90 17.81 26.35
C LEU A 314 -7.16 18.67 26.17
N CYS A 315 -7.79 18.67 24.99
CA CYS A 315 -9.02 19.44 24.73
C CYS A 315 -10.29 18.57 24.81
N ASP A 316 -10.19 17.38 25.43
CA ASP A 316 -11.26 16.37 25.51
C ASP A 316 -11.97 16.14 24.16
N TYR A 317 -11.16 15.94 23.12
CA TYR A 317 -11.66 15.67 21.77
C TYR A 317 -12.41 14.32 21.71
N PRO A 318 -13.59 14.27 21.06
CA PRO A 318 -14.37 13.04 20.96
C PRO A 318 -13.77 12.10 19.92
N PHE A 319 -12.92 11.18 20.36
CA PHE A 319 -12.40 10.11 19.50
C PHE A 319 -13.52 9.18 19.03
N ILE A 320 -13.60 8.93 17.73
CA ILE A 320 -14.53 7.98 17.13
C ILE A 320 -14.01 6.57 17.38
N GLN A 321 -14.92 5.60 17.51
CA GLN A 321 -14.55 4.19 17.60
C GLN A 321 -13.78 3.79 16.34
N GLY A 322 -12.46 3.63 16.46
CA GLY A 322 -11.56 3.36 15.35
C GLY A 322 -10.35 4.27 15.27
N ASP A 323 -10.45 5.47 15.84
CA ASP A 323 -9.39 6.47 15.77
C ASP A 323 -8.10 5.99 16.45
N VAL A 324 -7.00 6.16 15.72
CA VAL A 324 -5.67 5.78 16.18
C VAL A 324 -5.13 6.85 17.14
N HIS A 325 -4.85 6.44 18.37
CA HIS A 325 -4.08 7.25 19.31
C HIS A 325 -2.60 7.16 18.94
N TRP A 326 -2.04 8.25 18.43
CA TRP A 326 -0.66 8.28 17.96
C TRP A 326 0.30 8.40 19.14
N ILE A 327 0.93 7.27 19.48
CA ILE A 327 1.89 7.11 20.59
C ILE A 327 3.24 6.66 20.01
N LYS A 328 4.36 6.98 20.68
CA LYS A 328 5.72 6.59 20.29
C LYS A 328 5.83 5.12 19.90
N ARG A 329 5.27 4.23 20.74
CA ARG A 329 5.26 2.79 20.50
C ARG A 329 4.57 2.44 19.17
N ARG A 330 3.40 3.01 18.88
CA ARG A 330 2.65 2.71 17.64
C ARG A 330 3.36 3.24 16.40
N VAL A 331 3.85 4.48 16.45
CA VAL A 331 4.66 5.09 15.38
C VAL A 331 5.88 4.22 15.06
N LEU A 332 6.60 3.75 16.08
CA LEU A 332 7.75 2.86 15.90
C LEU A 332 7.36 1.46 15.42
N ILE A 333 6.20 0.91 15.82
CA ILE A 333 5.70 -0.37 15.30
C ILE A 333 5.44 -0.25 13.80
N PHE A 334 4.74 0.80 13.34
CA PHE A 334 4.50 1.01 11.90
C PHE A 334 5.82 1.05 11.11
N GLN A 335 6.84 1.74 11.65
CA GLN A 335 8.17 1.78 11.05
C GLN A 335 8.86 0.41 11.03
N ARG A 336 8.84 -0.30 12.17
CA ARG A 336 9.50 -1.60 12.33
C ARG A 336 8.85 -2.67 11.47
N CYS A 337 7.51 -2.69 11.35
CA CYS A 337 6.80 -3.63 10.49
C CYS A 337 7.27 -3.55 9.03
N VAL A 338 7.54 -2.35 8.53
CA VAL A 338 7.95 -2.20 7.13
C VAL A 338 9.43 -2.48 6.92
N LEU A 339 10.29 -2.06 7.85
CA LEU A 339 11.69 -2.50 7.85
C LEU A 339 11.80 -4.03 7.97
N TRP A 340 10.90 -4.67 8.72
CA TRP A 340 10.84 -6.11 8.87
C TRP A 340 10.26 -6.80 7.62
N LEU A 341 9.26 -6.21 6.94
CA LEU A 341 8.79 -6.70 5.64
C LEU A 341 9.88 -6.62 4.57
N VAL A 342 10.67 -5.54 4.56
CA VAL A 342 11.85 -5.39 3.70
C VAL A 342 12.90 -6.45 4.08
N TRP A 343 13.20 -6.63 5.37
CA TRP A 343 14.12 -7.67 5.84
C TRP A 343 13.64 -9.10 5.53
N LEU A 344 12.34 -9.35 5.59
CA LEU A 344 11.73 -10.63 5.20
C LEU A 344 11.83 -10.88 3.69
N LEU A 345 11.67 -9.84 2.86
CA LEU A 345 11.94 -9.92 1.43
C LEU A 345 13.41 -10.31 1.18
N PHE A 346 14.34 -9.72 1.94
CA PHE A 346 15.77 -10.03 1.87
C PHE A 346 16.18 -11.42 2.39
N VAL A 347 15.49 -11.95 3.41
CA VAL A 347 15.91 -13.18 4.12
C VAL A 347 15.07 -14.41 3.75
N GLY A 348 13.97 -14.24 3.02
CA GLY A 348 13.18 -15.37 2.49
C GLY A 348 12.72 -16.36 3.55
N TYR A 349 12.48 -15.92 4.80
CA TYR A 349 12.05 -16.80 5.87
C TYR A 349 10.53 -16.79 6.05
N ARG A 350 9.94 -17.95 5.74
CA ARG A 350 8.52 -18.28 5.92
C ARG A 350 8.25 -18.67 7.38
N ARG A 351 7.97 -17.70 8.25
CA ARG A 351 7.31 -17.98 9.54
C ARG A 351 6.67 -16.71 10.14
N TRP A 352 5.43 -16.42 9.76
CA TRP A 352 4.53 -15.64 10.63
C TRP A 352 3.94 -16.62 11.65
N HIS A 353 4.47 -16.62 12.86
CA HIS A 353 3.85 -17.27 14.01
C HIS A 353 4.08 -16.40 15.23
N GLY A 354 2.98 -15.96 15.84
CA GLY A 354 3.02 -15.50 17.22
C GLY A 354 2.77 -14.02 17.43
N GLU A 355 1.78 -13.43 16.76
CA GLU A 355 0.94 -12.41 17.37
C GLU A 355 -0.38 -12.42 16.59
N GLY A 356 -1.47 -12.73 17.29
CA GLY A 356 -2.78 -12.92 16.68
C GLY A 356 -3.33 -11.66 16.00
N PRO A 357 -4.53 -11.75 15.41
CA PRO A 357 -5.24 -10.62 14.82
C PRO A 357 -5.77 -9.66 15.91
N ASP A 358 -4.90 -9.14 16.78
CA ASP A 358 -5.24 -8.03 17.66
C ASP A 358 -5.32 -6.70 16.87
N HIS A 359 -4.81 -6.68 15.64
CA HIS A 359 -4.86 -5.51 14.75
C HIS A 359 -6.15 -5.41 13.94
N ALA A 360 -7.04 -6.42 14.00
CA ALA A 360 -8.44 -6.26 13.60
C ALA A 360 -9.24 -5.41 14.62
N GLY A 361 -8.61 -5.01 15.74
CA GLY A 361 -9.17 -4.17 16.78
C GLY A 361 -8.89 -2.67 16.65
N ASN A 362 -8.15 -2.22 15.63
CA ASN A 362 -8.16 -0.82 15.21
C ASN A 362 -9.49 -0.61 14.49
N GLY A 363 -10.50 -0.14 15.23
CA GLY A 363 -11.89 -0.08 14.80
C GLY A 363 -12.19 0.90 13.66
N ASP A 364 -11.25 1.19 12.77
CA ASP A 364 -11.54 1.95 11.56
C ASP A 364 -12.54 1.14 10.73
N SER A 365 -13.60 1.82 10.27
CA SER A 365 -14.56 1.22 9.35
C SER A 365 -13.81 0.63 8.15
N THR A 366 -14.17 -0.58 7.71
CA THR A 366 -13.47 -1.24 6.58
C THR A 366 -13.50 -0.36 5.33
N ALA A 367 -14.53 0.47 5.19
CA ALA A 367 -14.64 1.48 4.14
C ALA A 367 -13.56 2.58 4.23
N CYS A 368 -13.25 3.10 5.42
CA CYS A 368 -12.19 4.08 5.64
C CYS A 368 -10.81 3.50 5.30
N ALA A 369 -10.55 2.26 5.74
CA ALA A 369 -9.32 1.55 5.43
C ALA A 369 -9.15 1.34 3.91
N VAL A 370 -10.21 0.92 3.22
CA VAL A 370 -10.18 0.72 1.75
C VAL A 370 -10.01 2.03 0.99
N ALA A 371 -10.69 3.11 1.39
CA ALA A 371 -10.52 4.42 0.77
C ALA A 371 -9.09 4.97 0.96
N THR A 372 -8.54 4.80 2.17
CA THR A 372 -7.16 5.18 2.50
C THR A 372 -6.15 4.36 1.71
N ALA A 373 -6.36 3.04 1.57
CA ALA A 373 -5.52 2.17 0.76
C ALA A 373 -5.53 2.56 -0.72
N ASN A 374 -6.70 2.87 -1.31
CA ASN A 374 -6.79 3.35 -2.69
C ASN A 374 -6.04 4.67 -2.91
N PHE A 375 -6.10 5.59 -1.93
CA PHE A 375 -5.35 6.83 -1.96
C PHE A 375 -3.83 6.59 -1.87
N MET A 376 -3.39 5.67 -1.02
CA MET A 376 -1.98 5.25 -0.96
C MET A 376 -1.52 4.65 -2.29
N ILE A 377 -2.28 3.70 -2.85
CA ILE A 377 -1.98 3.05 -4.13
C ILE A 377 -1.83 4.07 -5.25
N LEU A 378 -2.53 5.21 -5.23
CA LEU A 378 -2.35 6.27 -6.23
C LEU A 378 -0.90 6.79 -6.27
N PHE A 379 -0.27 7.03 -5.11
CA PHE A 379 1.12 7.49 -5.04
C PHE A 379 2.12 6.39 -5.40
N THR A 380 1.90 5.18 -4.88
CA THR A 380 2.80 4.05 -5.14
C THR A 380 2.73 3.57 -6.60
N SER A 381 1.54 3.52 -7.19
CA SER A 381 1.35 3.13 -8.60
C SER A 381 1.78 4.23 -9.56
N SER A 382 1.54 5.51 -9.28
CA SER A 382 2.05 6.61 -10.13
C SER A 382 3.57 6.64 -10.16
N SER A 383 4.24 6.50 -9.01
CA SER A 383 5.70 6.45 -8.94
C SER A 383 6.25 5.27 -9.72
N THR A 384 5.73 4.05 -9.50
CA THR A 384 6.22 2.85 -10.21
C THR A 384 5.92 2.87 -11.70
N THR A 385 4.75 3.36 -12.13
CA THR A 385 4.43 3.54 -13.55
C THR A 385 5.40 4.52 -14.21
N LEU A 386 5.71 5.65 -13.58
CA LEU A 386 6.70 6.60 -14.10
C LEU A 386 8.11 6.01 -14.16
N GLN A 387 8.51 5.26 -13.14
CA GLN A 387 9.80 4.55 -13.15
C GLN A 387 9.88 3.57 -14.35
N PHE A 388 8.82 2.82 -14.60
CA PHE A 388 8.75 1.93 -15.74
C PHE A 388 8.73 2.66 -17.09
N ALA A 389 8.14 3.86 -17.13
CA ALA A 389 8.10 4.70 -18.33
C ALA A 389 9.50 5.26 -18.63
N ILE A 390 10.19 5.78 -17.62
CA ILE A 390 11.57 6.28 -17.75
C ILE A 390 12.52 5.14 -18.17
N ASN A 391 12.31 3.93 -17.65
CA ASN A 391 13.13 2.77 -17.98
C ASN A 391 12.78 2.12 -19.33
N GLY A 392 11.78 2.63 -20.06
CA GLY A 392 11.35 2.09 -21.35
C GLY A 392 10.86 0.63 -21.29
N GLN A 393 10.32 0.19 -20.15
CA GLN A 393 9.92 -1.22 -19.97
C GLN A 393 8.51 -1.54 -20.52
N PHE A 394 7.79 -0.52 -20.99
CA PHE A 394 6.49 -0.70 -21.62
C PHE A 394 6.65 -1.28 -23.03
N PRO A 395 5.76 -2.22 -23.42
CA PRO A 395 5.78 -2.78 -24.77
C PRO A 395 5.32 -1.73 -25.80
N GLY A 396 6.03 -1.64 -26.93
CA GLY A 396 5.67 -0.82 -28.11
C GLY A 396 6.65 0.32 -28.40
N GLN A 397 6.69 0.79 -29.66
CA GLN A 397 7.53 1.92 -30.10
C GLN A 397 7.01 3.25 -29.52
N LEU A 398 5.69 3.42 -29.50
CA LEU A 398 4.99 4.49 -28.80
C LEU A 398 4.57 3.98 -27.41
N GLN A 399 5.53 3.93 -26.48
CA GLN A 399 5.38 3.38 -25.13
C GLN A 399 4.15 3.94 -24.36
N TYR A 400 3.72 5.16 -24.69
CA TYR A 400 2.65 5.87 -24.00
C TYR A 400 1.23 5.43 -24.39
N ASP A 401 1.03 4.89 -25.60
CA ASP A 401 -0.32 4.54 -26.09
C ASP A 401 -0.89 3.34 -25.34
N TYR A 402 -0.07 2.30 -25.18
CA TYR A 402 -0.42 1.11 -24.38
C TYR A 402 -0.67 1.49 -22.92
N MET A 403 0.19 2.32 -22.34
CA MET A 403 0.04 2.80 -20.97
C MET A 403 -1.29 3.55 -20.79
N ALA A 404 -1.59 4.50 -21.69
CA ALA A 404 -2.79 5.32 -21.62
C ALA A 404 -4.06 4.47 -21.79
N TRP A 405 -4.08 3.51 -22.71
CA TRP A 405 -5.21 2.61 -22.90
C TRP A 405 -5.48 1.75 -21.68
N PHE A 406 -4.47 1.06 -21.16
CA PHE A 406 -4.65 0.18 -20.01
C PHE A 406 -4.95 0.97 -18.73
N ALA A 407 -4.41 2.18 -18.58
CA ALA A 407 -4.81 3.10 -17.52
C ALA A 407 -6.28 3.54 -17.67
N LEU A 408 -6.74 3.85 -18.89
CA LEU A 408 -8.14 4.19 -19.16
C LEU A 408 -9.07 3.02 -18.83
N MET A 409 -8.73 1.81 -19.25
CA MET A 409 -9.52 0.61 -18.96
C MET A 409 -9.52 0.28 -17.48
N GLY A 410 -8.40 0.52 -16.79
CA GLY A 410 -8.34 0.43 -15.33
C GLY A 410 -9.21 1.48 -14.62
N CYS A 411 -9.29 2.69 -15.16
CA CYS A 411 -10.16 3.75 -14.67
C CYS A 411 -11.64 3.38 -14.83
N ILE A 412 -12.05 2.94 -16.02
CA ILE A 412 -13.43 2.48 -16.30
C ILE A 412 -13.79 1.29 -15.41
N GLY A 413 -12.92 0.27 -15.37
CA GLY A 413 -13.12 -0.92 -14.54
C GLY A 413 -13.21 -0.58 -13.06
N GLY A 414 -12.35 0.34 -12.60
CA GLY A 414 -12.37 0.87 -11.24
C GLY A 414 -13.66 1.58 -10.88
N PHE A 415 -14.13 2.49 -11.74
CA PHE A 415 -15.37 3.22 -11.52
C PHE A 415 -16.59 2.28 -11.46
N CYS A 416 -16.68 1.36 -12.41
CA CYS A 416 -17.74 0.35 -12.46
C CYS A 416 -17.68 -0.56 -11.23
N GLY A 417 -16.51 -1.06 -10.87
CA GLY A 417 -16.31 -1.93 -9.71
C GLY A 417 -16.71 -1.27 -8.40
N GLN A 418 -16.32 -0.01 -8.20
CA GLN A 418 -16.71 0.73 -7.00
C GLN A 418 -18.20 1.01 -6.92
N LYS A 419 -18.86 1.34 -8.05
CA LYS A 419 -20.32 1.48 -8.09
C LYS A 419 -21.02 0.18 -7.72
N VAL A 420 -20.57 -0.95 -8.27
CA VAL A 420 -21.11 -2.28 -7.97
C VAL A 420 -20.91 -2.64 -6.50
N VAL A 421 -19.69 -2.49 -5.97
CA VAL A 421 -19.41 -2.82 -4.56
C VAL A 421 -20.16 -1.88 -3.61
N ALA A 422 -20.24 -0.58 -3.91
CA ALA A 422 -21.05 0.36 -3.13
C ALA A 422 -22.54 -0.02 -3.15
N TYR A 423 -23.06 -0.48 -4.29
CA TYR A 423 -24.42 -0.99 -4.40
C TYR A 423 -24.64 -2.25 -3.57
N LEU A 424 -23.71 -3.22 -3.64
CA LEU A 424 -23.76 -4.45 -2.84
C LEU A 424 -23.73 -4.14 -1.34
N VAL A 425 -22.81 -3.28 -0.89
CA VAL A 425 -22.73 -2.87 0.51
C VAL A 425 -24.04 -2.20 0.97
N LYS A 426 -24.64 -1.34 0.13
CA LYS A 426 -25.93 -0.70 0.43
C LYS A 426 -27.09 -1.70 0.48
N LYS A 427 -27.11 -2.68 -0.44
CA LYS A 427 -28.17 -3.70 -0.54
C LYS A 427 -28.13 -4.68 0.62
N TYR A 428 -26.96 -5.18 0.98
CA TYR A 428 -26.79 -6.20 2.02
C TYR A 428 -26.56 -5.62 3.42
N ARG A 429 -26.29 -4.31 3.55
CA ARG A 429 -25.98 -3.61 4.81
C ARG A 429 -24.89 -4.29 5.65
N ARG A 430 -23.93 -4.94 4.99
CA ARG A 430 -22.82 -5.66 5.65
C ARG A 430 -21.48 -5.20 5.08
N GLU A 431 -20.67 -4.59 5.94
CA GLU A 431 -19.31 -4.14 5.61
C GLU A 431 -18.33 -5.32 5.37
N SER A 432 -18.65 -6.51 5.90
CA SER A 432 -17.82 -7.71 5.74
C SER A 432 -17.72 -8.21 4.29
N ILE A 433 -18.62 -7.78 3.39
CA ILE A 433 -18.57 -8.13 1.96
C ILE A 433 -17.26 -7.68 1.33
N MET A 434 -16.76 -6.49 1.71
CA MET A 434 -15.49 -5.98 1.21
C MET A 434 -14.33 -6.89 1.61
N VAL A 435 -14.36 -7.43 2.84
CA VAL A 435 -13.34 -8.35 3.36
C VAL A 435 -13.39 -9.71 2.66
N TYR A 436 -14.58 -10.24 2.37
CA TYR A 436 -14.70 -11.49 1.62
C TYR A 436 -14.18 -11.36 0.18
N LEU A 437 -14.52 -10.26 -0.51
CA LEU A 437 -14.00 -9.98 -1.86
C LEU A 437 -12.48 -9.82 -1.86
N LEU A 438 -11.93 -9.14 -0.85
CA LEU A 438 -10.48 -9.06 -0.63
C LEU A 438 -9.86 -10.45 -0.48
N ALA A 439 -10.41 -11.30 0.38
CA ALA A 439 -9.89 -12.64 0.63
C ALA A 439 -9.93 -13.53 -0.62
N VAL A 440 -11.03 -13.49 -1.38
CA VAL A 440 -11.19 -14.25 -2.62
C VAL A 440 -10.20 -13.78 -3.69
N THR A 441 -10.05 -12.47 -3.89
CA THR A 441 -9.12 -11.93 -4.88
C THR A 441 -7.66 -12.27 -4.55
N ILE A 442 -7.26 -12.16 -3.28
CA ILE A 442 -5.93 -12.58 -2.81
C ILE A 442 -5.76 -14.09 -2.99
N GLY A 443 -6.73 -14.89 -2.60
CA GLY A 443 -6.69 -16.36 -2.74
C GLY A 443 -6.54 -16.81 -4.21
N LEU A 444 -7.35 -16.25 -5.10
CA LEU A 444 -7.26 -16.53 -6.54
C LEU A 444 -5.93 -16.07 -7.13
N SER A 445 -5.42 -14.91 -6.73
CA SER A 445 -4.11 -14.44 -7.19
C SER A 445 -2.96 -15.33 -6.74
N ALA A 446 -2.98 -15.80 -5.49
CA ALA A 446 -1.97 -16.69 -4.94
C ALA A 446 -1.98 -18.05 -5.64
N LEU A 447 -3.16 -18.59 -5.93
CA LEU A 447 -3.31 -19.83 -6.71
C LEU A 447 -2.79 -19.64 -8.14
N ALA A 448 -3.19 -18.58 -8.82
CA ALA A 448 -2.77 -18.30 -10.19
C ALA A 448 -1.25 -18.12 -10.30
N MET A 449 -0.66 -17.29 -9.43
CA MET A 449 0.79 -17.11 -9.37
C MET A 449 1.53 -18.40 -8.98
N GLY A 450 0.98 -19.19 -8.06
CA GLY A 450 1.54 -20.49 -7.67
C GLY A 450 1.60 -21.47 -8.84
N ILE A 451 0.51 -21.58 -9.62
CA ILE A 451 0.44 -22.46 -10.79
C ILE A 451 1.39 -21.99 -11.89
N ILE A 452 1.40 -20.68 -12.20
CA ILE A 452 2.29 -20.11 -13.23
C ILE A 452 3.76 -20.25 -12.84
N GLY A 453 4.09 -19.96 -11.57
CA GLY A 453 5.44 -20.11 -11.04
C GLY A 453 5.92 -21.55 -11.10
N LEU A 454 5.08 -22.51 -10.72
CA LEU A 454 5.40 -23.93 -10.81
C LEU A 454 5.62 -24.36 -12.27
N LYS A 455 4.70 -24.00 -13.17
CA LYS A 455 4.80 -24.35 -14.60
C LYS A 455 6.03 -23.73 -15.27
N SER A 456 6.36 -22.47 -14.94
CA SER A 456 7.57 -21.83 -15.47
C SER A 456 8.81 -22.52 -14.93
N THR A 457 8.88 -22.76 -13.63
CA THR A 457 10.06 -23.39 -13.00
C THR A 457 10.32 -24.78 -13.54
N VAL A 458 9.28 -25.61 -13.70
CA VAL A 458 9.41 -26.96 -14.28
C VAL A 458 9.91 -26.88 -15.72
N ARG A 459 9.33 -26.00 -16.54
CA ARG A 459 9.75 -25.81 -17.93
C ARG A 459 11.19 -25.31 -18.05
N ASP A 460 11.62 -24.43 -17.14
CA ASP A 460 12.96 -23.86 -17.15
C ASP A 460 14.01 -24.90 -16.72
N ILE A 461 13.64 -25.81 -15.79
CA ILE A 461 14.45 -26.98 -15.41
C ILE A 461 14.57 -27.97 -16.57
N GLU A 462 13.47 -28.29 -17.25
CA GLU A 462 13.45 -29.24 -18.39
C GLU A 462 14.29 -28.76 -19.57
N LYS A 463 14.32 -27.44 -19.82
CA LYS A 463 15.11 -26.85 -20.90
C LYS A 463 16.57 -26.58 -20.54
N GLY A 464 17.00 -26.90 -19.31
CA GLY A 464 18.35 -26.61 -18.83
C GLY A 464 18.70 -25.12 -18.81
N VAL A 465 17.69 -24.24 -18.87
CA VAL A 465 17.89 -22.78 -18.91
C VAL A 465 18.20 -22.30 -17.50
N HIS A 466 19.17 -21.39 -17.37
CA HIS A 466 19.42 -20.73 -16.08
C HIS A 466 18.13 -20.10 -15.56
N LEU A 467 17.74 -20.43 -14.33
CA LEU A 467 16.51 -19.97 -13.64
C LEU A 467 16.45 -18.44 -13.38
N GLY A 468 17.29 -17.65 -14.06
CA GLY A 468 17.29 -16.18 -13.97
C GLY A 468 17.82 -15.60 -12.66
N PHE A 469 18.43 -16.43 -11.80
CA PHE A 469 19.10 -16.01 -10.57
C PHE A 469 20.45 -15.35 -10.91
N ASN A 470 20.38 -14.08 -11.30
CA ASN A 470 21.55 -13.21 -11.43
C ASN A 470 21.65 -12.39 -10.15
N GLY A 471 22.87 -12.18 -9.63
CA GLY A 471 23.11 -11.17 -8.60
C GLY A 471 22.70 -9.78 -9.07
N ILE A 472 22.60 -8.85 -8.12
CA ILE A 472 22.14 -7.46 -8.33
C ILE A 472 22.91 -6.74 -9.47
N CYS A 473 24.14 -7.19 -9.75
CA CYS A 473 25.04 -6.64 -10.79
C CYS A 473 25.53 -7.68 -11.81
N ASP A 474 25.01 -8.91 -11.84
CA ASP A 474 25.58 -9.99 -12.68
C ASP A 474 25.09 -9.93 -14.15
N SER A 475 24.43 -8.84 -14.55
CA SER A 475 23.98 -8.63 -15.94
C SER A 475 24.06 -7.16 -16.33
N GLU A 476 25.28 -6.62 -16.26
CA GLU A 476 25.72 -5.64 -17.26
C GLU A 476 26.11 -6.37 -18.55
#